data_AF-A0A135RUT5-F1
#
_entry.id   AF-A0A135RUT5-F1
#
_cell.length_a   1.000
_cell.length_b   1.000
_cell.length_c   1.000
_cell.angle_alpha   90.00
_cell.angle_beta   90.00
_cell.angle_gamma   90.00
#
_symmetry.space_group_name_H-M   'P 1'
#
loop_
_entity.id
_entity.type
_entity.pdbx_description
1 polymer ?
#
loop_
_entity_poly.entity_id
_entity_poly.type
_entity_poly.pdbx_seq_one_letter_code
_entity_poly.pdbx_strand_id
1 'polypeptide(L)'
;MPDPQPPNTEDLERLLNLVKDYNNFQRTDDYWEFGYDVETGWKSLGVVTARHAELLQGLKARLAKHLLFDTVDAEKKPCRRIRLHADHLKDSDAFVKGIRDIRKILCPKESRHTDKNFGAVWDDPNEMWPLYGITKFPSGFVCGLSPVFGIVTTGVHLNIYKRDINDINDPKKFCIFVARRSKQKATFPGMYDQCAAGGYQYAGGGFGKDKDKSAEECLKREVEEELTSSLPPTWLKDVKKASPIQFAVLRDERWGENFFGAPELGVKIPFDLEVEEDPIFKPNPKEVKLVEKKSVDEIVKDLLNGEFKPNSALVMIDFLIRHHCLGDVSPGNVLDKINQILQKHATVNDLPHWSDLKS
;
A
#
# COMPACT_ATOMS: atom_id res chain seq x y z
N MET A 1 -33.58 18.28 -0.25
CA MET A 1 -33.14 17.10 -1.02
C MET A 1 -33.81 15.88 -0.41
N PRO A 2 -34.13 14.82 -1.17
CA PRO A 2 -34.63 13.58 -0.55
C PRO A 2 -33.62 13.07 0.48
N ASP A 3 -34.11 12.45 1.55
CA ASP A 3 -33.24 11.85 2.58
C ASP A 3 -32.35 10.77 1.95
N PRO A 4 -31.05 10.71 2.33
CA PRO A 4 -30.14 9.67 1.85
C PRO A 4 -30.69 8.30 2.22
N GLN A 5 -30.87 7.45 1.20
CA GLN A 5 -31.33 6.08 1.40
C GLN A 5 -30.11 5.18 1.60
N PRO A 6 -30.13 4.21 2.53
CA PRO A 6 -29.03 3.26 2.63
C PRO A 6 -28.80 2.57 1.28
N PRO A 7 -27.54 2.27 0.93
CA PRO A 7 -27.26 1.49 -0.27
C PRO A 7 -28.09 0.20 -0.20
N ASN A 8 -28.77 -0.09 -1.31
CA ASN A 8 -29.59 -1.28 -1.38
C ASN A 8 -28.68 -2.53 -1.33
N THR A 9 -29.27 -3.72 -1.13
CA THR A 9 -28.50 -4.97 -1.05
C THR A 9 -27.63 -5.21 -2.30
N GLU A 10 -28.09 -4.75 -3.47
CA GLU A 10 -27.34 -4.85 -4.73
C GLU A 10 -26.06 -4.00 -4.70
N ASP A 11 -26.12 -2.75 -4.20
CA ASP A 11 -24.96 -1.88 -4.06
C ASP A 11 -23.94 -2.47 -3.08
N LEU A 12 -24.39 -3.08 -1.97
CA LEU A 12 -23.50 -3.76 -1.04
C LEU A 12 -22.76 -4.95 -1.69
N GLU A 13 -23.47 -5.77 -2.48
CA GLU A 13 -22.85 -6.87 -3.22
C GLU A 13 -21.85 -6.36 -4.28
N ARG A 14 -22.15 -5.23 -4.93
CA ARG A 14 -21.22 -4.59 -5.86
C ARG A 14 -19.97 -4.05 -5.15
N LEU A 15 -20.11 -3.47 -3.96
CA LEU A 15 -18.96 -3.07 -3.13
C LEU A 15 -18.12 -4.28 -2.71
N LEU A 16 -18.75 -5.41 -2.34
CA LEU A 16 -18.02 -6.65 -2.04
C LEU A 16 -17.24 -7.14 -3.26
N ASN A 17 -17.81 -7.07 -4.46
CA ASN A 17 -17.09 -7.45 -5.68
C ASN A 17 -15.92 -6.52 -5.98
N LEU A 18 -16.07 -5.22 -5.77
CA LEU A 18 -14.95 -4.27 -5.86
C LEU A 18 -13.83 -4.61 -4.87
N VAL A 19 -14.17 -4.91 -3.62
CA VAL A 19 -13.19 -5.31 -2.60
C VAL A 19 -12.44 -6.57 -3.01
N LYS A 20 -13.14 -7.57 -3.58
CA LYS A 20 -12.50 -8.79 -4.10
C LYS A 20 -11.59 -8.50 -5.29
N ASP A 21 -12.00 -7.63 -6.20
CA ASP A 21 -11.22 -7.26 -7.38
C ASP A 21 -9.90 -6.56 -6.98
N TYR A 22 -9.95 -5.62 -6.03
CA TYR A 22 -8.76 -4.97 -5.47
C TYR A 22 -8.05 -5.78 -4.38
N ASN A 23 -8.45 -7.03 -4.15
CA ASN A 23 -7.82 -7.96 -3.22
C ASN A 23 -7.76 -9.39 -3.80
N ASN A 24 -7.49 -9.49 -5.10
CA ASN A 24 -7.62 -10.72 -5.90
C ASN A 24 -6.33 -11.57 -5.95
N PHE A 25 -5.27 -11.17 -5.26
CA PHE A 25 -4.00 -11.88 -5.35
C PHE A 25 -4.07 -13.23 -4.64
N GLN A 26 -3.72 -14.29 -5.35
CA GLN A 26 -3.53 -15.62 -4.79
C GLN A 26 -2.15 -16.14 -5.13
N ARG A 27 -1.45 -16.64 -4.13
CA ARG A 27 -0.15 -17.30 -4.32
C ARG A 27 -0.38 -18.68 -4.94
N THR A 28 0.33 -18.96 -6.03
CA THR A 28 0.35 -20.27 -6.69
C THR A 28 1.67 -21.01 -6.42
N ASP A 29 1.69 -22.32 -6.62
CA ASP A 29 2.85 -23.16 -6.27
C ASP A 29 4.12 -22.84 -7.08
N ASP A 30 3.98 -22.23 -8.25
CA ASP A 30 5.08 -21.83 -9.14
C ASP A 30 5.74 -20.50 -8.72
N TYR A 31 5.18 -19.80 -7.74
CA TYR A 31 5.78 -18.57 -7.21
C TYR A 31 7.03 -18.87 -6.38
N TRP A 32 7.93 -17.90 -6.39
CA TRP A 32 9.20 -17.94 -5.66
C TRP A 32 9.12 -17.09 -4.41
N GLU A 33 9.87 -17.48 -3.38
CA GLU A 33 10.05 -16.67 -2.17
C GLU A 33 11.32 -15.86 -2.28
N PHE A 34 11.23 -14.56 -2.04
CA PHE A 34 12.42 -13.73 -1.86
C PHE A 34 12.73 -13.64 -0.37
N GLY A 35 13.96 -13.93 0.03
CA GLY A 35 14.30 -14.01 1.44
C GLY A 35 15.78 -14.21 1.71
N TYR A 36 16.10 -14.64 2.93
CA TYR A 36 17.45 -15.02 3.31
C TYR A 36 17.46 -16.05 4.44
N ASP A 37 18.60 -16.70 4.65
CA ASP A 37 18.80 -17.63 5.75
C ASP A 37 19.19 -16.88 7.03
N VAL A 38 18.56 -17.27 8.14
CA VAL A 38 18.99 -16.96 9.51
C VAL A 38 19.35 -18.25 10.24
N GLU A 39 19.97 -18.14 11.42
CA GLU A 39 20.33 -19.30 12.26
C GLU A 39 19.15 -20.25 12.52
N THR A 40 17.94 -19.72 12.62
CA THR A 40 16.70 -20.49 12.86
C THR A 40 16.00 -20.98 11.59
N GLY A 41 16.59 -20.79 10.40
CA GLY A 41 16.03 -21.22 9.12
C GLY A 41 15.74 -20.10 8.12
N TRP A 42 14.87 -20.38 7.16
CA TRP A 42 14.52 -19.45 6.09
C TRP A 42 13.63 -18.32 6.58
N LYS A 43 13.94 -17.08 6.16
CA LYS A 43 13.12 -15.90 6.42
C LYS A 43 12.64 -15.28 5.11
N SER A 44 11.33 -15.34 4.88
CA SER A 44 10.70 -14.72 3.72
C SER A 44 10.54 -13.21 3.89
N LEU A 45 10.76 -12.46 2.82
CA LEU A 45 10.60 -11.01 2.72
C LEU A 45 9.51 -10.60 1.74
N GLY A 46 9.25 -11.45 0.75
CA GLY A 46 8.30 -11.16 -0.30
C GLY A 46 8.08 -12.35 -1.21
N VAL A 47 7.14 -12.17 -2.13
CA VAL A 47 6.72 -13.19 -3.09
C VAL A 47 6.99 -12.71 -4.51
N VAL A 48 7.70 -13.52 -5.28
CA VAL A 48 8.10 -13.24 -6.66
C VAL A 48 7.29 -14.13 -7.59
N THR A 49 6.58 -13.53 -8.54
CA THR A 49 5.82 -14.32 -9.53
C THR A 49 6.76 -15.12 -10.42
N ALA A 50 6.27 -16.24 -11.00
CA ALA A 50 7.08 -17.10 -11.86
C ALA A 50 7.77 -16.31 -13.00
N ARG A 51 7.04 -15.39 -13.64
CA ARG A 51 7.57 -14.49 -14.68
C ARG A 51 8.76 -13.65 -14.17
N HIS A 52 8.62 -13.00 -13.01
CA HIS A 52 9.71 -12.17 -12.46
C HIS A 52 10.91 -13.04 -12.03
N ALA A 53 10.66 -14.23 -11.50
CA ALA A 53 11.72 -15.17 -11.15
C ALA A 53 12.50 -15.65 -12.38
N GLU A 54 11.83 -15.92 -13.51
CA GLU A 54 12.48 -16.25 -14.78
C GLU A 54 13.36 -15.11 -15.29
N LEU A 55 12.86 -13.86 -15.25
CA LEU A 55 13.64 -12.68 -15.63
C LEU A 55 14.88 -12.50 -14.74
N LEU A 56 14.74 -12.69 -13.43
CA LEU A 56 15.87 -12.62 -12.49
C LEU A 56 16.89 -13.75 -12.74
N GLN A 57 16.44 -14.97 -13.00
CA GLN A 57 17.31 -16.10 -13.35
C GLN A 57 18.07 -15.86 -14.66
N GLY A 58 17.45 -15.21 -15.65
CA GLY A 58 18.12 -14.77 -16.87
C GLY A 58 19.27 -13.78 -16.63
N LEU A 59 19.32 -13.15 -15.45
CA LEU A 59 20.38 -12.25 -15.00
C LEU A 59 21.29 -12.86 -13.93
N LYS A 60 21.17 -14.17 -13.64
CA LYS A 60 21.87 -14.85 -12.54
C LYS A 60 23.38 -14.57 -12.49
N ALA A 61 24.07 -14.58 -13.64
CA ALA A 61 25.51 -14.30 -13.69
C ALA A 61 25.86 -12.88 -13.21
N ARG A 62 25.02 -11.88 -13.55
CA ARG A 62 25.21 -10.48 -13.12
C ARG A 62 24.79 -10.28 -11.66
N LEU A 63 23.80 -11.04 -11.20
CA LEU A 63 23.26 -10.98 -9.85
C LEU A 63 24.03 -11.85 -8.84
N ALA A 64 24.99 -12.68 -9.25
CA ALA A 64 25.61 -13.72 -8.41
C ALA A 64 26.25 -13.22 -7.10
N LYS A 65 26.65 -11.94 -7.02
CA LYS A 65 27.17 -11.31 -5.80
C LYS A 65 26.09 -10.87 -4.81
N HIS A 66 24.83 -10.86 -5.25
CA HIS A 66 23.69 -10.27 -4.55
C HIS A 66 22.58 -11.28 -4.30
N LEU A 67 22.26 -12.12 -5.28
CA LEU A 67 21.16 -13.09 -5.23
C LEU A 67 21.63 -14.48 -5.62
N LEU A 68 21.16 -15.47 -4.88
CA LEU A 68 21.29 -16.90 -5.13
C LEU A 68 19.89 -17.46 -5.47
N PHE A 69 19.84 -18.49 -6.32
CA PHE A 69 18.60 -19.10 -6.78
C PHE A 69 18.63 -20.56 -6.37
N ASP A 70 17.87 -20.88 -5.33
CA ASP A 70 17.83 -22.21 -4.74
C ASP A 70 16.59 -22.95 -5.26
N THR A 71 16.84 -24.12 -5.84
CA THR A 71 15.79 -25.03 -6.35
C THR A 71 15.60 -26.27 -5.47
N VAL A 72 16.47 -26.42 -4.46
CA VAL A 72 16.38 -27.45 -3.43
C VAL A 72 16.73 -26.84 -2.07
N ASP A 73 16.04 -27.25 -1.02
CA ASP A 73 16.33 -26.82 0.35
C ASP A 73 17.43 -27.68 1.02
N ALA A 74 17.72 -27.38 2.29
CA ALA A 74 18.74 -28.10 3.08
C ALA A 74 18.40 -29.60 3.28
N GLU A 75 17.14 -29.99 3.14
CA GLU A 75 16.65 -31.37 3.23
C GLU A 75 16.57 -32.05 1.84
N LYS A 76 17.10 -31.39 0.80
CA LYS A 76 17.05 -31.83 -0.62
C LYS A 76 15.63 -31.90 -1.19
N LYS A 77 14.65 -31.21 -0.59
CA LYS A 77 13.30 -31.09 -1.14
C LYS A 77 13.26 -29.97 -2.18
N PRO A 78 12.46 -30.09 -3.26
CA PRO A 78 12.29 -29.01 -4.23
C PRO A 78 11.84 -27.72 -3.55
N CYS A 79 12.49 -26.60 -3.85
CA CYS A 79 12.11 -25.28 -3.38
C CYS A 79 12.22 -24.26 -4.52
N ARG A 80 11.69 -23.05 -4.29
CA ARG A 80 11.74 -21.93 -5.23
C ARG A 80 12.10 -20.68 -4.45
N ARG A 81 13.39 -20.48 -4.18
CA ARG A 81 13.88 -19.38 -3.34
C ARG A 81 14.87 -18.50 -4.08
N ILE A 82 14.65 -17.19 -4.00
CA ILE A 82 15.60 -16.15 -4.38
C ILE A 82 16.19 -15.63 -3.07
N ARG A 83 17.42 -16.05 -2.78
CA ARG A 83 18.10 -15.77 -1.53
C ARG A 83 19.02 -14.57 -1.65
N LEU A 84 18.87 -13.59 -0.77
CA LEU A 84 19.81 -12.47 -0.63
C LEU A 84 21.14 -12.98 -0.05
N HIS A 85 22.24 -12.59 -0.68
CA HIS A 85 23.58 -13.02 -0.27
C HIS A 85 23.93 -12.53 1.14
N ALA A 86 24.57 -13.38 1.95
CA ALA A 86 24.87 -13.11 3.36
C ALA A 86 25.75 -11.85 3.58
N ASP A 87 26.55 -11.46 2.59
CA ASP A 87 27.33 -10.22 2.66
C ASP A 87 26.47 -8.95 2.82
N HIS A 88 25.20 -9.01 2.42
CA HIS A 88 24.24 -7.91 2.57
C HIS A 88 23.48 -7.94 3.89
N LEU A 89 23.78 -8.89 4.78
CA LEU A 89 23.07 -9.07 6.05
C LEU A 89 23.90 -8.66 7.28
N LYS A 90 25.01 -7.94 7.06
CA LYS A 90 25.94 -7.53 8.13
C LYS A 90 25.40 -6.36 8.94
N ASP A 91 24.93 -5.34 8.24
CA ASP A 91 24.41 -4.09 8.80
C ASP A 91 23.46 -3.41 7.79
N SER A 92 22.85 -2.30 8.20
CA SER A 92 21.94 -1.50 7.39
C SER A 92 22.55 -1.04 6.07
N ASP A 93 23.83 -0.64 6.09
CA ASP A 93 24.52 -0.06 4.94
C ASP A 93 24.78 -1.13 3.88
N ALA A 94 25.27 -2.30 4.30
CA ALA A 94 25.50 -3.45 3.44
C ALA A 94 24.20 -3.95 2.79
N PHE A 95 23.10 -3.96 3.56
CA PHE A 95 21.78 -4.33 3.06
C PHE A 95 21.29 -3.35 2.00
N VAL A 96 21.20 -2.07 2.35
CA VAL A 96 20.68 -1.03 1.46
C VAL A 96 21.54 -0.93 0.19
N LYS A 97 22.88 -1.00 0.32
CA LYS A 97 23.78 -1.04 -0.83
C LYS A 97 23.50 -2.24 -1.74
N GLY A 98 23.31 -3.43 -1.16
CA GLY A 98 22.93 -4.64 -1.91
C GLY A 98 21.65 -4.46 -2.72
N ILE A 99 20.58 -3.97 -2.09
CA ILE A 99 19.30 -3.71 -2.77
C ILE A 99 19.46 -2.67 -3.90
N ARG A 100 20.25 -1.62 -3.68
CA ARG A 100 20.53 -0.61 -4.71
C ARG A 100 21.35 -1.16 -5.88
N ASP A 101 22.34 -2.01 -5.60
CA ASP A 101 23.15 -2.64 -6.64
C ASP A 101 22.32 -3.63 -7.47
N ILE A 102 21.42 -4.40 -6.83
CA ILE A 102 20.40 -5.19 -7.53
C ILE A 102 19.58 -4.29 -8.47
N ARG A 103 19.05 -3.16 -7.96
CA ARG A 103 18.28 -2.21 -8.80
C ARG A 103 19.06 -1.75 -10.03
N LYS A 104 20.34 -1.39 -9.88
CA LYS A 104 21.19 -0.97 -11.01
C LYS A 104 21.35 -2.07 -12.06
N ILE A 105 21.38 -3.34 -11.64
CA ILE A 105 21.48 -4.48 -12.55
C ILE A 105 20.17 -4.70 -13.31
N LEU A 106 19.02 -4.56 -12.63
CA LEU A 106 17.69 -4.72 -13.24
C LEU A 106 17.28 -3.54 -14.11
N CYS A 107 17.85 -2.35 -13.86
CA CYS A 107 17.56 -1.10 -14.56
C CYS A 107 18.86 -0.44 -15.09
N PRO A 108 19.60 -1.08 -16.02
CA PRO A 108 20.81 -0.49 -16.57
C PRO A 108 20.46 0.73 -17.43
N LYS A 109 21.29 1.78 -17.35
CA LYS A 109 21.04 3.08 -18.00
C LYS A 109 20.81 2.96 -19.52
N GLU A 110 21.39 1.96 -20.17
CA GLU A 110 21.26 1.73 -21.62
C GLU A 110 19.94 1.03 -22.05
N SER A 111 19.12 0.55 -21.10
CA SER A 111 18.01 -0.38 -21.39
C SER A 111 16.60 0.21 -21.37
N ARG A 112 16.46 1.55 -21.40
CA ARG A 112 15.15 2.24 -21.37
C ARG A 112 14.17 1.83 -22.49
N HIS A 113 14.61 1.05 -23.48
CA HIS A 113 13.85 0.68 -24.67
C HIS A 113 13.95 -0.82 -25.05
N THR A 114 14.30 -1.73 -24.13
CA THR A 114 14.42 -3.17 -24.44
C THR A 114 13.29 -4.03 -23.86
N ASP A 115 12.87 -5.07 -24.59
CA ASP A 115 11.77 -6.01 -24.25
C ASP A 115 11.98 -6.86 -22.98
N LYS A 116 13.12 -6.71 -22.28
CA LYS A 116 13.46 -7.42 -21.02
C LYS A 116 13.14 -6.56 -19.80
N ASN A 117 12.03 -5.85 -19.82
CA ASN A 117 11.73 -4.80 -18.85
C ASN A 117 11.11 -5.40 -17.58
N PHE A 118 11.69 -5.09 -16.42
CA PHE A 118 11.07 -5.33 -15.11
C PHE A 118 9.94 -4.34 -14.81
N GLY A 119 9.74 -3.34 -15.68
CA GLY A 119 8.59 -2.45 -15.77
C GLY A 119 8.43 -1.47 -14.60
N ALA A 120 8.54 -1.94 -13.35
CA ALA A 120 8.35 -1.19 -12.12
C ALA A 120 9.61 -0.47 -11.58
N VAL A 121 10.79 -0.83 -12.08
CA VAL A 121 12.09 -0.47 -11.46
C VAL A 121 12.50 0.99 -11.71
N TRP A 122 11.65 1.78 -12.36
CA TRP A 122 11.96 3.13 -12.86
C TRP A 122 11.57 4.26 -11.90
N ASP A 123 10.91 3.96 -10.77
CA ASP A 123 10.58 4.93 -9.72
C ASP A 123 11.84 5.58 -9.09
N ASP A 124 11.64 6.65 -8.31
CA ASP A 124 12.71 7.43 -7.67
C ASP A 124 13.73 6.47 -7.00
N PRO A 125 14.99 6.44 -7.47
CA PRO A 125 15.98 5.51 -6.93
C PRO A 125 16.32 5.79 -5.47
N ASN A 126 15.89 6.91 -4.90
CA ASN A 126 16.15 7.27 -3.50
C ASN A 126 14.95 7.09 -2.59
N GLU A 127 13.77 6.76 -3.13
CA GLU A 127 12.60 6.43 -2.31
C GLU A 127 12.71 4.99 -1.82
N MET A 128 12.52 4.79 -0.51
CA MET A 128 12.72 3.50 0.13
C MET A 128 11.60 3.20 1.12
N TRP A 129 11.01 2.02 0.99
CA TRP A 129 10.12 1.45 1.98
C TRP A 129 10.94 0.86 3.13
N PRO A 130 10.63 1.16 4.39
CA PRO A 130 11.25 0.48 5.51
C PRO A 130 10.84 -1.00 5.58
N LEU A 131 11.78 -1.83 5.99
CA LEU A 131 11.58 -3.25 6.26
C LEU A 131 11.59 -3.48 7.78
N TYR A 132 10.44 -3.85 8.34
CA TYR A 132 10.26 -4.03 9.78
C TYR A 132 10.18 -5.50 10.18
N GLY A 133 10.63 -5.82 11.40
CA GLY A 133 10.59 -7.19 11.93
C GLY A 133 11.52 -8.18 11.21
N ILE A 134 12.33 -7.68 10.26
CA ILE A 134 13.08 -8.50 9.31
C ILE A 134 14.53 -8.72 9.77
N THR A 135 15.34 -7.66 9.77
CA THR A 135 16.77 -7.74 10.08
C THR A 135 17.01 -7.40 11.56
N LYS A 136 18.16 -7.81 12.11
CA LYS A 136 18.61 -7.37 13.45
C LYS A 136 18.89 -5.85 13.52
N PHE A 137 18.85 -5.18 12.38
CA PHE A 137 19.11 -3.75 12.20
C PHE A 137 18.01 -3.11 11.33
N PRO A 138 17.76 -1.79 11.42
CA PRO A 138 16.79 -1.12 10.56
C PRO A 138 17.23 -1.15 9.09
N SER A 139 16.36 -1.57 8.17
CA SER A 139 16.68 -1.68 6.74
C SER A 139 15.60 -1.03 5.88
N GLY A 140 15.97 -0.69 4.65
CA GLY A 140 15.05 -0.17 3.65
C GLY A 140 15.15 -0.96 2.35
N PHE A 141 14.06 -0.95 1.59
CA PHE A 141 13.94 -1.55 0.28
C PHE A 141 13.56 -0.50 -0.75
N VAL A 142 14.23 -0.46 -1.90
CA VAL A 142 13.97 0.58 -2.89
C VAL A 142 12.57 0.42 -3.47
N CYS A 143 11.78 1.50 -3.51
CA CYS A 143 10.35 1.45 -3.83
C CYS A 143 10.06 0.78 -5.17
N GLY A 144 10.78 1.15 -6.23
CA GLY A 144 10.61 0.57 -7.57
C GLY A 144 10.96 -0.93 -7.68
N LEU A 145 11.62 -1.51 -6.68
CA LEU A 145 11.84 -2.97 -6.64
C LEU A 145 10.69 -3.72 -5.98
N SER A 146 9.80 -3.04 -5.25
CA SER A 146 8.69 -3.68 -4.54
C SER A 146 7.83 -4.56 -5.46
N PRO A 147 7.42 -4.10 -6.67
CA PRO A 147 6.59 -4.94 -7.54
C PRO A 147 7.31 -6.17 -8.10
N VAL A 148 8.65 -6.16 -8.15
CA VAL A 148 9.44 -7.32 -8.60
C VAL A 148 9.56 -8.36 -7.48
N PHE A 149 9.76 -7.89 -6.25
CA PHE A 149 10.04 -8.74 -5.10
C PHE A 149 8.82 -9.05 -4.22
N GLY A 150 7.68 -8.41 -4.49
CA GLY A 150 6.41 -8.59 -3.79
C GLY A 150 6.53 -8.46 -2.27
N ILE A 151 7.23 -7.43 -1.82
CA ILE A 151 7.32 -7.10 -0.39
C ILE A 151 6.02 -6.45 0.08
N VAL A 152 5.72 -6.54 1.38
CA VAL A 152 4.59 -5.80 1.96
C VAL A 152 4.97 -4.34 2.13
N THR A 153 4.15 -3.44 1.60
CA THR A 153 4.28 -2.00 1.79
C THR A 153 3.32 -1.49 2.86
N THR A 154 3.78 -0.61 3.75
CA THR A 154 2.92 0.00 4.78
C THR A 154 2.72 1.48 4.48
N GLY A 155 1.49 1.98 4.62
CA GLY A 155 1.18 3.40 4.46
C GLY A 155 0.02 3.85 5.33
N VAL A 156 -0.14 5.16 5.45
CA VAL A 156 -1.19 5.82 6.23
C VAL A 156 -2.16 6.53 5.30
N HIS A 157 -3.41 6.65 5.72
CA HIS A 157 -4.46 7.30 4.96
C HIS A 157 -5.32 8.14 5.91
N LEU A 158 -5.52 9.43 5.61
CA LEU A 158 -6.32 10.35 6.41
C LEU A 158 -7.72 10.53 5.81
N ASN A 159 -8.73 9.96 6.46
CA ASN A 159 -10.12 10.32 6.23
C ASN A 159 -10.44 11.59 7.02
N ILE A 160 -10.99 12.60 6.35
CA ILE A 160 -11.50 13.80 7.01
C ILE A 160 -13.00 13.83 6.77
N TYR A 161 -13.79 13.98 7.83
CA TYR A 161 -15.24 13.98 7.73
C TYR A 161 -15.87 14.97 8.71
N LYS A 162 -17.11 15.33 8.43
CA LYS A 162 -17.94 16.19 9.27
C LYS A 162 -19.32 15.57 9.40
N ARG A 163 -19.81 15.46 10.64
CA ARG A 163 -21.17 15.03 10.92
C ARG A 163 -22.17 16.14 10.59
N ASP A 164 -23.39 15.78 10.22
CA ASP A 164 -24.45 16.77 10.03
C ASP A 164 -24.81 17.40 11.39
N ILE A 165 -24.77 18.73 11.47
CA ILE A 165 -25.09 19.46 12.70
C ILE A 165 -26.56 19.31 13.10
N ASN A 166 -27.45 19.07 12.13
CA ASN A 166 -28.88 18.88 12.37
C ASN A 166 -29.22 17.44 12.74
N ASP A 167 -28.30 16.49 12.52
CA ASP A 167 -28.50 15.08 12.77
C ASP A 167 -27.17 14.35 13.03
N ILE A 168 -26.51 14.70 14.15
CA ILE A 168 -25.16 14.23 14.50
C ILE A 168 -25.06 12.71 14.71
N ASN A 169 -26.21 12.04 14.84
CA ASN A 169 -26.32 10.61 15.09
C ASN A 169 -26.65 9.81 13.83
N ASP A 170 -26.93 10.45 12.69
CA ASP A 170 -27.15 9.75 11.42
C ASP A 170 -25.85 9.71 10.59
N PRO A 171 -25.11 8.59 10.61
CA PRO A 171 -23.87 8.44 9.84
C PRO A 171 -24.07 8.56 8.33
N LYS A 172 -25.30 8.40 7.82
CA LYS A 172 -25.60 8.54 6.39
C LYS A 172 -25.57 10.00 5.92
N LYS A 173 -25.68 10.95 6.86
CA LYS A 173 -25.62 12.38 6.59
C LYS A 173 -24.22 12.96 6.77
N PHE A 174 -23.22 12.12 7.02
CA PHE A 174 -21.84 12.59 7.07
C PHE A 174 -21.44 13.19 5.72
N CYS A 175 -20.65 14.26 5.79
CA CYS A 175 -19.91 14.78 4.66
C CYS A 175 -18.46 14.33 4.78
N ILE A 176 -17.91 13.78 3.70
CA ILE A 176 -16.55 13.25 3.65
C ILE A 176 -15.77 14.13 2.68
N PHE A 177 -14.57 14.54 3.11
CA PHE A 177 -13.65 15.28 2.26
C PHE A 177 -12.74 14.28 1.55
N VAL A 178 -12.66 14.38 0.23
CA VAL A 178 -11.85 13.48 -0.62
C VAL A 178 -10.98 14.28 -1.58
N ALA A 179 -9.74 13.84 -1.74
CA ALA A 179 -8.80 14.47 -2.66
C ALA A 179 -8.96 13.90 -4.07
N ARG A 180 -8.95 14.76 -5.08
CA ARG A 180 -8.76 14.34 -6.48
C ARG A 180 -7.26 14.40 -6.78
N ARG A 181 -6.65 13.27 -7.14
CA ARG A 181 -5.20 13.16 -7.42
C ARG A 181 -4.80 14.10 -8.56
N SER A 182 -3.61 14.68 -8.46
CA SER A 182 -3.06 15.49 -9.55
C SER A 182 -2.93 14.66 -10.84
N LYS A 183 -3.07 15.32 -12.00
CA LYS A 183 -2.77 14.69 -13.30
C LYS A 183 -1.28 14.37 -13.48
N GLN A 184 -0.42 14.89 -12.60
CA GLN A 184 1.02 14.67 -12.62
C GLN A 184 1.46 13.41 -11.85
N LYS A 185 0.57 12.78 -11.07
CA LYS A 185 0.89 11.53 -10.35
C LYS A 185 1.20 10.41 -11.36
N ALA A 186 2.22 9.62 -11.08
CA ALA A 186 2.67 8.53 -11.96
C ALA A 186 1.61 7.41 -12.12
N THR A 187 0.86 7.12 -11.06
CA THR A 187 -0.19 6.10 -11.06
C THR A 187 -1.54 6.71 -10.72
N PHE A 188 -2.60 6.24 -11.38
CA PHE A 188 -3.98 6.66 -11.11
C PHE A 188 -4.19 8.19 -11.09
N PRO A 189 -3.69 8.94 -12.11
CA PRO A 189 -3.84 10.39 -12.16
C PRO A 189 -5.32 10.77 -12.24
N GLY A 190 -5.74 11.75 -11.45
CA GLY A 190 -7.11 12.24 -11.49
C GLY A 190 -8.17 11.30 -10.92
N MET A 191 -7.83 10.23 -10.21
CA MET A 191 -8.77 9.43 -9.41
C MET A 191 -8.95 10.03 -8.00
N TYR A 192 -9.98 9.61 -7.28
CA TYR A 192 -10.16 9.96 -5.87
C TYR A 192 -9.20 9.19 -4.95
N ASP A 193 -8.77 9.87 -3.89
CA ASP A 193 -7.89 9.39 -2.83
C ASP A 193 -8.34 10.00 -1.49
N GLN A 194 -7.75 9.53 -0.38
CA GLN A 194 -7.89 10.20 0.91
C GLN A 194 -7.24 11.60 0.87
N CYS A 195 -7.61 12.49 1.80
CA CYS A 195 -7.12 13.87 1.81
C CYS A 195 -5.59 13.96 1.98
N ALA A 196 -5.00 13.03 2.71
CA ALA A 196 -3.56 12.81 2.76
C ALA A 196 -3.30 11.29 2.80
N ALA A 197 -2.44 10.78 1.92
CA ALA A 197 -2.08 9.37 1.92
C ALA A 197 -0.70 9.10 1.33
N GLY A 198 0.07 8.26 2.02
CA GLY A 198 1.36 7.81 1.49
C GLY A 198 1.99 6.70 2.32
N GLY A 199 3.08 6.15 1.77
CA GLY A 199 3.79 5.04 2.38
C GLY A 199 4.85 5.53 3.36
N TYR A 200 5.23 4.67 4.28
CA TYR A 200 6.31 4.98 5.22
C TYR A 200 7.63 5.16 4.48
N GLN A 201 8.43 6.15 4.84
CA GLN A 201 9.75 6.35 4.25
C GLN A 201 10.87 5.87 5.18
N TYR A 202 11.89 5.27 4.56
CA TYR A 202 13.14 4.88 5.20
C TYR A 202 14.28 5.80 4.76
N ALA A 203 15.05 6.28 5.73
CA ALA A 203 16.38 6.82 5.52
C ALA A 203 17.42 6.11 6.41
N GLY A 204 18.52 5.69 5.80
CA GLY A 204 19.61 4.93 6.42
C GLY A 204 20.69 4.51 5.43
N GLY A 205 21.90 4.27 5.93
CA GLY A 205 23.07 3.91 5.13
C GLY A 205 23.46 4.91 4.05
N GLY A 206 23.20 6.19 4.29
CA GLY A 206 23.45 7.27 3.33
C GLY A 206 22.43 7.36 2.19
N PHE A 207 21.28 6.68 2.31
CA PHE A 207 20.21 6.67 1.33
C PHE A 207 18.85 6.96 1.98
N GLY A 208 17.84 7.28 1.16
CA GLY A 208 16.54 7.77 1.62
C GLY A 208 16.52 9.28 1.84
N LYS A 209 15.33 9.86 1.89
CA LYS A 209 15.12 11.31 2.17
C LYS A 209 14.64 11.50 3.60
N ASP A 210 13.58 10.78 3.97
CA ASP A 210 12.95 10.88 5.28
C ASP A 210 12.89 9.53 5.99
N LYS A 211 12.72 9.57 7.31
CA LYS A 211 12.61 8.37 8.15
C LYS A 211 11.41 8.49 9.06
N ASP A 212 10.36 7.77 8.71
CA ASP A 212 9.17 7.62 9.54
C ASP A 212 9.45 6.58 10.64
N LYS A 213 9.35 6.98 11.91
CA LYS A 213 9.51 6.08 13.07
C LYS A 213 8.17 5.67 13.68
N SER A 214 7.07 6.26 13.22
CA SER A 214 5.71 5.91 13.65
C SER A 214 4.69 6.20 12.56
N ALA A 215 3.47 5.68 12.73
CA ALA A 215 2.35 5.99 11.85
C ALA A 215 1.99 7.48 11.88
N GLU A 216 2.09 8.12 13.05
CA GLU A 216 1.78 9.54 13.22
C GLU A 216 2.83 10.45 12.56
N GLU A 217 4.12 10.07 12.61
CA GLU A 217 5.17 10.80 11.90
C GLU A 217 4.96 10.73 10.39
N CYS A 218 4.67 9.54 9.85
CA CYS A 218 4.30 9.36 8.45
C CYS A 218 3.07 10.21 8.08
N LEU A 219 2.00 10.14 8.88
CA LEU A 219 0.77 10.89 8.65
C LEU A 219 1.02 12.40 8.62
N LYS A 220 1.82 12.91 9.56
CA LYS A 220 2.18 14.32 9.62
C LYS A 220 2.92 14.76 8.36
N ARG A 221 3.90 13.97 7.90
CA ARG A 221 4.63 14.24 6.65
C ARG A 221 3.70 14.28 5.44
N GLU A 222 2.82 13.28 5.29
CA GLU A 222 1.87 13.24 4.16
C GLU A 222 0.88 14.42 4.18
N VAL A 223 0.41 14.83 5.37
CA VAL A 223 -0.42 16.04 5.50
C VAL A 223 0.34 17.30 5.08
N GLU A 224 1.60 17.46 5.52
CA GLU A 224 2.45 18.59 5.13
C GLU A 224 2.72 18.62 3.62
N GLU A 225 2.95 17.45 3.00
CA GLU A 225 3.22 17.30 1.57
C GLU A 225 2.00 17.53 0.67
N GLU A 226 0.84 16.95 1.02
CA GLU A 226 -0.34 16.93 0.15
C GLU A 226 -1.33 18.07 0.46
N LEU A 227 -1.50 18.43 1.75
CA LEU A 227 -2.45 19.44 2.21
C LEU A 227 -1.81 20.74 2.68
N THR A 228 -0.48 20.81 2.80
CA THR A 228 0.25 21.99 3.26
C THR A 228 -0.28 22.53 4.60
N SER A 229 -0.74 23.78 4.68
CA SER A 229 -1.26 24.43 5.90
C SER A 229 -2.79 24.37 6.00
N SER A 230 -3.44 23.34 5.43
CA SER A 230 -4.91 23.21 5.42
C SER A 230 -5.51 22.84 6.77
N LEU A 231 -4.73 22.21 7.66
CA LEU A 231 -5.19 21.73 8.97
C LEU A 231 -4.61 22.58 10.11
N PRO A 232 -5.36 22.79 11.21
CA PRO A 232 -4.87 23.55 12.36
C PRO A 232 -3.73 22.79 13.07
N PRO A 233 -2.73 23.46 13.68
CA PRO A 233 -1.59 22.77 14.32
C PRO A 233 -1.93 21.72 15.38
N THR A 234 -3.17 21.71 15.89
CA THR A 234 -3.67 20.77 16.89
C THR A 234 -4.31 19.51 16.30
N TRP A 235 -4.51 19.41 14.98
CA TRP A 235 -5.27 18.33 14.33
C TRP A 235 -4.82 16.92 14.73
N LEU A 236 -3.53 16.73 14.99
CA LEU A 236 -2.96 15.44 15.39
C LEU A 236 -3.46 14.96 16.76
N LYS A 237 -3.98 15.85 17.61
CA LYS A 237 -4.59 15.48 18.91
C LYS A 237 -6.00 14.90 18.75
N ASP A 238 -6.67 15.27 17.66
CA ASP A 238 -8.08 14.96 17.42
C ASP A 238 -8.25 13.78 16.45
N VAL A 239 -7.19 13.45 15.70
CA VAL A 239 -7.18 12.32 14.78
C VAL A 239 -7.16 10.99 15.53
N LYS A 240 -7.97 10.04 15.07
CA LYS A 240 -8.06 8.69 15.65
C LYS A 240 -7.49 7.66 14.69
N LYS A 241 -6.51 6.89 15.15
CA LYS A 241 -5.98 5.74 14.42
C LYS A 241 -7.01 4.60 14.44
N ALA A 242 -7.36 4.07 13.27
CA ALA A 242 -8.21 2.90 13.12
C ALA A 242 -7.39 1.60 13.04
N SER A 243 -8.09 0.46 13.00
CA SER A 243 -7.44 -0.83 12.74
C SER A 243 -6.88 -0.85 11.31
N PRO A 244 -5.65 -1.35 11.10
CA PRO A 244 -5.10 -1.45 9.75
C PRO A 244 -5.90 -2.42 8.88
N ILE A 245 -5.95 -2.13 7.58
CA ILE A 245 -6.45 -3.07 6.57
C ILE A 245 -5.28 -3.71 5.82
N GLN A 246 -5.48 -4.93 5.35
CA GLN A 246 -4.56 -5.70 4.53
C GLN A 246 -5.17 -5.94 3.16
N PHE A 247 -4.34 -5.88 2.11
CA PHE A 247 -4.73 -6.28 0.78
C PHE A 247 -3.54 -6.83 0.00
N ALA A 248 -3.82 -7.70 -0.96
CA ALA A 248 -2.91 -8.04 -2.01
C ALA A 248 -3.66 -8.10 -3.34
N VAL A 249 -3.14 -7.43 -4.36
CA VAL A 249 -3.73 -7.40 -5.71
C VAL A 249 -2.67 -7.77 -6.73
N LEU A 250 -3.05 -8.59 -7.72
CA LEU A 250 -2.22 -8.79 -8.89
C LEU A 250 -2.53 -7.66 -9.87
N ARG A 251 -1.55 -6.81 -10.15
CA ARG A 251 -1.74 -5.64 -11.02
C ARG A 251 -2.07 -6.06 -12.43
N ASP A 252 -3.07 -5.41 -12.99
CA ASP A 252 -3.51 -5.57 -14.38
C ASP A 252 -3.26 -4.29 -15.18
N GLU A 253 -3.92 -4.15 -16.33
CA GLU A 253 -3.82 -3.01 -17.22
C GLU A 253 -4.09 -1.65 -16.55
N ARG A 254 -4.85 -1.61 -15.43
CA ARG A 254 -5.17 -0.37 -14.72
C ARG A 254 -3.95 0.27 -14.06
N TRP A 255 -2.92 -0.51 -13.73
CA TRP A 255 -1.66 0.01 -13.22
C TRP A 255 -0.69 0.45 -14.34
N GLY A 256 -1.02 0.16 -15.60
CA GLY A 256 -0.17 0.39 -16.77
C GLY A 256 0.73 -0.80 -17.10
N GLU A 257 1.19 -0.87 -18.35
CA GLU A 257 1.96 -2.01 -18.89
C GLU A 257 3.22 -2.35 -18.08
N ASN A 258 3.87 -1.31 -17.54
CA ASN A 258 5.07 -1.41 -16.71
C ASN A 258 4.83 -2.17 -15.39
N PHE A 259 3.61 -2.32 -14.93
CA PHE A 259 3.31 -2.98 -13.66
C PHE A 259 2.46 -4.23 -13.84
N PHE A 260 2.12 -4.60 -15.07
CA PHE A 260 1.27 -5.74 -15.37
C PHE A 260 1.85 -7.07 -14.85
N GLY A 261 1.05 -7.81 -14.08
CA GLY A 261 1.40 -9.09 -13.49
C GLY A 261 2.37 -9.01 -12.30
N ALA A 262 2.62 -7.81 -11.78
CA ALA A 262 3.35 -7.60 -10.54
C ALA A 262 2.37 -7.55 -9.35
N PRO A 263 2.69 -8.18 -8.22
CA PRO A 263 1.81 -8.12 -7.06
C PRO A 263 2.04 -6.82 -6.28
N GLU A 264 0.97 -6.26 -5.74
CA GLU A 264 1.01 -5.18 -4.76
C GLU A 264 0.44 -5.72 -3.45
N LEU A 265 1.30 -5.87 -2.46
CA LEU A 265 0.95 -6.31 -1.12
C LEU A 265 1.03 -5.11 -0.18
N GLY A 266 -0.01 -4.89 0.62
CA GLY A 266 -0.09 -3.69 1.42
C GLY A 266 -0.81 -3.83 2.73
N VAL A 267 -0.32 -3.06 3.70
CA VAL A 267 -1.01 -2.72 4.94
C VAL A 267 -1.29 -1.22 4.92
N LYS A 268 -2.56 -0.81 4.99
CA LYS A 268 -2.93 0.60 5.11
C LYS A 268 -3.47 0.86 6.51
N ILE A 269 -3.01 1.95 7.11
CA ILE A 269 -3.39 2.38 8.46
C ILE A 269 -4.31 3.59 8.31
N PRO A 270 -5.63 3.43 8.47
CA PRO A 270 -6.55 4.55 8.40
C PRO A 270 -6.45 5.43 9.65
N PHE A 271 -6.57 6.72 9.43
CA PHE A 271 -6.71 7.74 10.45
C PHE A 271 -7.95 8.56 10.14
N ASP A 272 -8.79 8.79 11.14
CA ASP A 272 -10.05 9.52 10.97
C ASP A 272 -9.99 10.83 11.76
N LEU A 273 -10.18 11.94 11.06
CA LEU A 273 -10.27 13.27 11.64
C LEU A 273 -11.69 13.81 11.44
N GLU A 274 -12.42 13.93 12.55
CA GLU A 274 -13.70 14.64 12.58
C GLU A 274 -13.43 16.15 12.67
N VAL A 275 -14.04 16.95 11.80
CA VAL A 275 -13.92 18.41 11.81
C VAL A 275 -15.25 19.07 12.14
N GLU A 276 -15.21 20.07 13.02
CA GLU A 276 -16.38 20.88 13.37
C GLU A 276 -16.74 21.85 12.23
N GLU A 277 -15.72 22.45 11.62
CA GLU A 277 -15.86 23.40 10.52
C GLU A 277 -15.19 22.90 9.23
N ASP A 278 -15.71 23.37 8.10
CA ASP A 278 -15.18 23.00 6.79
C ASP A 278 -13.76 23.57 6.61
N PRO A 279 -12.72 22.73 6.44
CA PRO A 279 -11.35 23.23 6.29
C PRO A 279 -11.18 24.00 4.99
N ILE A 280 -10.36 25.05 5.00
CA ILE A 280 -9.93 25.73 3.78
C ILE A 280 -8.73 24.97 3.21
N PHE A 281 -9.00 24.05 2.29
CA PHE A 281 -7.96 23.25 1.66
C PHE A 281 -7.08 24.09 0.71
N LYS A 282 -5.77 23.96 0.92
CA LYS A 282 -4.68 24.51 0.10
C LYS A 282 -3.78 23.36 -0.34
N PRO A 283 -4.25 22.48 -1.24
CA PRO A 283 -3.50 21.30 -1.63
C PRO A 283 -2.22 21.68 -2.41
N ASN A 284 -1.21 20.83 -2.31
CA ASN A 284 -0.07 20.89 -3.21
C ASN A 284 -0.48 20.41 -4.61
N PRO A 285 -0.47 21.26 -5.65
CA PRO A 285 -1.00 20.91 -6.98
C PRO A 285 -0.23 19.80 -7.71
N LYS A 286 1.00 19.48 -7.26
CA LYS A 286 1.76 18.33 -7.78
C LYS A 286 1.18 17.00 -7.29
N GLU A 287 0.59 16.99 -6.10
CA GLU A 287 0.06 15.78 -5.46
C GLU A 287 -1.46 15.70 -5.57
N VAL A 288 -2.14 16.79 -5.22
CA VAL A 288 -3.61 16.88 -5.11
C VAL A 288 -4.11 18.03 -5.98
N LYS A 289 -5.03 17.74 -6.90
CA LYS A 289 -5.66 18.74 -7.78
C LYS A 289 -6.59 19.65 -6.99
N LEU A 290 -7.45 19.06 -6.17
CA LEU A 290 -8.45 19.72 -5.33
C LEU A 290 -8.98 18.73 -4.28
N VAL A 291 -9.66 19.25 -3.27
CA VAL A 291 -10.41 18.48 -2.28
C VAL A 291 -11.89 18.80 -2.41
N GLU A 292 -12.73 17.78 -2.49
CA GLU A 292 -14.19 17.90 -2.61
C GLU A 292 -14.86 17.45 -1.32
N LYS A 293 -15.93 18.13 -0.92
CA LYS A 293 -16.82 17.69 0.15
C LYS A 293 -17.99 16.94 -0.49
N LYS A 294 -18.15 15.65 -0.17
CA LYS A 294 -19.17 14.79 -0.76
C LYS A 294 -20.01 14.10 0.32
N SER A 295 -21.28 13.87 0.04
CA SER A 295 -22.15 13.04 0.87
C SER A 295 -21.77 11.56 0.79
N VAL A 296 -22.23 10.76 1.74
CA VAL A 296 -22.07 9.29 1.70
C VAL A 296 -22.59 8.69 0.39
N ASP A 297 -23.77 9.12 -0.08
CA ASP A 297 -24.37 8.61 -1.32
C ASP A 297 -23.51 8.91 -2.55
N GLU A 298 -22.90 10.09 -2.62
CA GLU A 298 -21.97 10.46 -3.69
C GLU A 298 -20.71 9.61 -3.65
N ILE A 299 -20.14 9.38 -2.46
CA ILE A 299 -18.96 8.53 -2.27
C ILE A 299 -19.26 7.08 -2.71
N VAL A 300 -20.42 6.53 -2.33
CA VAL A 300 -20.83 5.18 -2.76
C VAL A 300 -20.96 5.11 -4.28
N LYS A 301 -21.57 6.12 -4.92
CA LYS A 301 -21.67 6.18 -6.38
C LYS A 301 -20.29 6.24 -7.05
N ASP A 302 -19.38 7.05 -6.53
CA ASP A 302 -18.01 7.15 -7.05
C ASP A 302 -17.24 5.83 -6.91
N LEU A 303 -17.38 5.13 -5.78
CA LEU A 303 -16.81 3.80 -5.56
C LEU A 303 -17.34 2.80 -6.60
N LEU A 304 -18.66 2.74 -6.76
CA LEU A 304 -19.33 1.84 -7.70
C LEU A 304 -19.03 2.16 -9.17
N ASN A 305 -18.63 3.39 -9.47
CA ASN A 305 -18.18 3.83 -10.79
C ASN A 305 -16.66 3.65 -11.00
N GLY A 306 -15.93 3.16 -10.00
CA GLY A 306 -14.49 2.94 -10.10
C GLY A 306 -13.66 4.23 -10.12
N GLU A 307 -14.17 5.33 -9.56
CA GLU A 307 -13.51 6.64 -9.57
C GLU A 307 -12.38 6.77 -8.52
N PHE A 308 -12.32 5.84 -7.56
CA PHE A 308 -11.27 5.80 -6.53
C PHE A 308 -10.06 5.00 -6.98
N LYS A 309 -8.87 5.49 -6.63
CA LYS A 309 -7.64 4.70 -6.72
C LYS A 309 -7.83 3.38 -5.94
N PRO A 310 -7.34 2.22 -6.44
CA PRO A 310 -7.66 0.91 -5.89
C PRO A 310 -7.55 0.74 -4.37
N ASN A 311 -6.38 0.99 -3.78
CA ASN A 311 -6.20 0.85 -2.33
C ASN A 311 -6.94 1.93 -1.53
N SER A 312 -7.12 3.13 -2.09
CA SER A 312 -7.91 4.21 -1.50
C SER A 312 -9.41 3.87 -1.45
N ALA A 313 -9.92 3.12 -2.44
CA ALA A 313 -11.28 2.59 -2.43
C ALA A 313 -11.50 1.62 -1.26
N LEU A 314 -10.53 0.73 -1.00
CA LEU A 314 -10.58 -0.20 0.14
C LEU A 314 -10.61 0.53 1.48
N VAL A 315 -9.76 1.56 1.66
CA VAL A 315 -9.75 2.39 2.87
C VAL A 315 -11.05 3.17 3.04
N MET A 316 -11.64 3.67 1.95
CA MET A 316 -12.92 4.38 2.02
C MET A 316 -14.06 3.44 2.40
N ILE A 317 -14.10 2.22 1.85
CA ILE A 317 -15.11 1.21 2.22
C ILE A 317 -14.97 0.82 3.69
N ASP A 318 -13.75 0.58 4.17
CA ASP A 318 -13.47 0.36 5.60
C ASP A 318 -13.99 1.51 6.48
N PHE A 319 -13.73 2.77 6.08
CA PHE A 319 -14.26 3.94 6.78
C PHE A 319 -15.79 3.92 6.86
N LEU A 320 -16.47 3.72 5.72
CA LEU A 320 -17.92 3.72 5.66
C LEU A 320 -18.55 2.60 6.50
N ILE A 321 -17.89 1.44 6.61
CA ILE A 321 -18.35 0.33 7.47
C ILE A 321 -18.13 0.65 8.94
N ARG A 322 -16.93 1.09 9.34
CA ARG A 322 -16.59 1.39 10.74
C ARG A 322 -17.41 2.53 11.33
N HIS A 323 -17.85 3.48 10.50
CA HIS A 323 -18.72 4.58 10.88
C HIS A 323 -20.22 4.29 10.68
N HIS A 324 -20.60 3.06 10.32
CA HIS A 324 -22.00 2.65 10.11
C HIS A 324 -22.74 3.40 8.99
N CYS A 325 -22.00 4.03 8.06
CA CYS A 325 -22.58 4.76 6.92
C CYS A 325 -23.28 3.82 5.93
N LEU A 326 -22.90 2.54 5.87
CA LEU A 326 -23.52 1.52 5.02
C LEU A 326 -24.59 0.68 5.75
N GLY A 327 -24.94 1.06 6.99
CA GLY A 327 -25.79 0.26 7.88
C GLY A 327 -25.00 -0.65 8.81
N ASP A 328 -25.71 -1.53 9.51
CA ASP A 328 -25.14 -2.34 10.57
C ASP A 328 -24.46 -3.63 10.07
N VAL A 329 -23.33 -3.94 10.68
CA VAL A 329 -22.63 -5.21 10.48
C VAL A 329 -23.31 -6.29 11.33
N SER A 330 -23.73 -7.37 10.68
CA SER A 330 -24.27 -8.56 11.34
C SER A 330 -23.56 -9.81 10.82
N PRO A 331 -23.36 -10.85 11.68
CA PRO A 331 -22.62 -12.05 11.28
C PRO A 331 -23.14 -12.67 9.98
N GLY A 332 -22.24 -12.92 9.04
CA GLY A 332 -22.55 -13.54 7.74
C GLY A 332 -23.16 -12.60 6.69
N ASN A 333 -23.43 -11.33 7.03
CA ASN A 333 -23.89 -10.35 6.07
C ASN A 333 -22.77 -9.89 5.11
N VAL A 334 -23.11 -9.08 4.11
CA VAL A 334 -22.16 -8.61 3.10
C VAL A 334 -21.05 -7.75 3.71
N LEU A 335 -21.39 -6.87 4.66
CA LEU A 335 -20.42 -5.99 5.33
C LEU A 335 -19.43 -6.78 6.22
N ASP A 336 -19.89 -7.82 6.90
CA ASP A 336 -19.05 -8.73 7.69
C ASP A 336 -18.04 -9.45 6.78
N LYS A 337 -18.46 -9.92 5.60
CA LYS A 337 -17.54 -10.50 4.60
C LYS A 337 -16.50 -9.49 4.12
N ILE A 338 -16.90 -8.25 3.84
CA ILE A 338 -15.95 -7.18 3.46
C ILE A 338 -14.94 -6.96 4.59
N ASN A 339 -15.40 -6.82 5.83
CA ASN A 339 -14.53 -6.64 6.99
C ASN A 339 -13.52 -7.78 7.14
N GLN A 340 -13.95 -9.03 6.99
CA GLN A 340 -13.05 -10.18 7.08
C GLN A 340 -11.96 -10.15 6.00
N ILE A 341 -12.31 -9.80 4.77
CA ILE A 341 -11.35 -9.66 3.65
C ILE A 341 -10.33 -8.55 3.93
N LEU A 342 -10.78 -7.41 4.47
CA LEU A 342 -9.92 -6.25 4.73
C LEU A 342 -9.08 -6.39 6.01
N GLN A 343 -9.53 -7.14 7.02
CA GLN A 343 -8.78 -7.30 8.27
C GLN A 343 -7.54 -8.17 8.08
N LYS A 344 -7.61 -9.20 7.23
CA LYS A 344 -6.53 -10.17 7.09
C LYS A 344 -6.47 -10.75 5.69
N HIS A 345 -5.32 -10.54 5.02
CA HIS A 345 -4.99 -11.22 3.78
C HIS A 345 -3.92 -12.28 4.05
N ALA A 346 -4.17 -13.54 3.66
CA ALA A 346 -3.32 -14.68 4.00
C ALA A 346 -1.84 -14.44 3.65
N THR A 347 -1.54 -14.04 2.40
CA THR A 347 -0.15 -13.79 1.99
C THR A 347 0.48 -12.59 2.69
N VAL A 348 -0.28 -11.54 2.99
CA VAL A 348 0.27 -10.34 3.65
C VAL A 348 0.65 -10.71 5.08
N ASN A 349 -0.23 -11.42 5.77
CA ASN A 349 -0.05 -11.84 7.15
C ASN A 349 1.13 -12.82 7.37
N ASP A 350 1.54 -13.56 6.33
CA ASP A 350 2.67 -14.48 6.39
C ASP A 350 4.02 -13.79 6.09
N LEU A 351 3.98 -12.54 5.65
CA LEU A 351 5.16 -11.74 5.33
C LEU A 351 5.41 -10.69 6.41
N PRO A 352 6.67 -10.32 6.64
CA PRO A 352 6.97 -9.33 7.67
C PRO A 352 6.42 -7.94 7.32
N HIS A 353 5.81 -7.29 8.30
CA HIS A 353 5.25 -5.94 8.15
C HIS A 353 5.17 -5.17 9.47
N TRP A 354 4.71 -3.92 9.43
CA TRP A 354 4.80 -2.98 10.55
C TRP A 354 4.24 -3.51 11.89
N SER A 355 3.15 -4.31 11.90
CA SER A 355 2.60 -4.86 13.14
C SER A 355 3.52 -5.83 13.89
N ASP A 356 4.59 -6.31 13.25
CA ASP A 356 5.62 -7.14 13.91
C ASP A 356 6.51 -6.31 14.85
N LEU A 357 6.40 -4.98 14.80
CA LEU A 357 6.87 -4.10 15.85
C LEU A 357 5.86 -4.19 17.00
N LYS A 358 6.12 -5.08 17.96
CA LYS A 358 5.49 -4.98 19.28
C LYS A 358 5.79 -3.57 19.82
N SER A 359 4.69 -2.81 20.01
CA SER A 359 4.51 -1.61 20.85
C SER A 359 5.77 -0.81 21.20
#